data_AF-A0A4U5LSH6-F1
#
_entry.id   AF-A0A4U5LSH6-F1
#
_cell.length_a   1.000
_cell.length_b   1.000
_cell.length_c   1.000
_cell.angle_alpha   90.00
_cell.angle_beta   90.00
_cell.angle_gamma   90.00
#
_symmetry.space_group_name_H-M   'P 1'
#
loop_
_entity.id
_entity.type
_entity.pdbx_description
1 polymer ?
#
loop_
_entity_poly.entity_id
_entity_poly.type
_entity_poly.pdbx_seq_one_letter_code
_entity_poly.pdbx_strand_id
1 'polypeptide(L)'
;MEAAPFASPPSSSFKTPSISSSSSLISLSKNFSRNHLPSKFKSPRNLSVRASNDDSVVTLLDYGAGNVRSVRNAIRHLGFQIKDVQTPRDILNARRLIFPGVGAFAPAMDVLNNTGFVFLSVFSLFQLLLFVLIFHNPFLFCINICRMGEALCTYIQNDRPFLGICLGLQLLFESSEENGPVGGLGLIPGVVGRFDSSNGFRVPHIGWNALQITKDSEILDDIGNRHVYFVHSYRAMPSNENKEWISSTCNYGDEFIASVRKGKVHAVQFHPEKSGDVGLSVLRRFLLPKSSLTEKRTERKASKLAKRVIACLDVRTNDEGDLVVTKGDQYDVREHAEKNEVRNLGKPVELAGNYYKDGADEVSFLNITGFRDFPLGDLPMLQVLRCASENVFVPLTVGGGIRDFTDSNDRYYSSLEVASEYFRSGADKISIGSDAVHAAEEYLKTKVKTGKSSIEQISRVYGNQAVVVSIDPRRVYLNDPSDVEFKSIRLTNPGPKGEEYAWYQCTINGGREGRPIGAYELAKAVEELGAGEILLNCIDCDGQGKGFDIDLIKMISDAVSIPVIASSGAGAVEHFSDVFSKTNASAALAAGIFHRKEVPIRSVKEHLLKEGIEVRI
;
A
#
# COMPACT_ATOMS: atom_id res chain seq x y z
N MET A 1 -7.14 61.94 -19.16
CA MET A 1 -7.88 63.01 -18.48
C MET A 1 -8.37 62.43 -17.15
N GLU A 2 -7.85 62.98 -16.07
CA GLU A 2 -8.17 62.67 -14.67
C GLU A 2 -9.54 63.20 -14.22
N ALA A 3 -10.02 62.65 -13.09
CA ALA A 3 -10.78 63.26 -11.96
C ALA A 3 -11.96 62.34 -11.54
N ALA A 4 -11.93 61.56 -10.43
CA ALA A 4 -11.90 61.85 -8.97
C ALA A 4 -13.30 62.22 -8.38
N PRO A 5 -13.57 62.14 -7.04
CA PRO A 5 -13.34 61.06 -6.05
C PRO A 5 -14.50 60.89 -4.99
N PHE A 6 -14.33 59.92 -4.07
CA PHE A 6 -14.83 59.69 -2.69
C PHE A 6 -15.92 60.55 -2.01
N ALA A 7 -16.76 59.88 -1.21
CA ALA A 7 -17.40 60.43 -0.01
C ALA A 7 -17.56 59.39 1.13
N SER A 8 -17.40 59.85 2.37
CA SER A 8 -17.67 59.21 3.68
C SER A 8 -17.85 60.36 4.71
N PRO A 9 -18.28 60.17 5.98
CA PRO A 9 -19.27 59.29 6.63
C PRO A 9 -20.25 60.12 7.53
N PRO A 10 -20.91 59.54 8.55
CA PRO A 10 -20.62 60.02 9.92
C PRO A 10 -20.57 58.94 11.03
N SER A 11 -19.91 59.34 12.14
CA SER A 11 -19.65 58.68 13.44
C SER A 11 -20.89 58.71 14.38
N SER A 12 -21.02 58.08 15.57
CA SER A 12 -20.17 57.48 16.61
C SER A 12 -21.09 56.61 17.49
N SER A 13 -20.70 55.47 18.09
CA SER A 13 -20.04 55.32 19.39
C SER A 13 -20.45 53.93 19.91
N PHE A 14 -19.57 53.16 20.56
CA PHE A 14 -19.87 52.33 21.75
C PHE A 14 -18.65 51.47 22.17
N LYS A 15 -18.09 51.86 23.33
CA LYS A 15 -17.50 51.12 24.46
C LYS A 15 -16.78 49.77 24.24
N THR A 16 -15.50 49.76 24.58
CA THR A 16 -14.73 48.59 25.06
C THR A 16 -15.17 48.15 26.47
N PRO A 17 -15.02 46.86 26.80
CA PRO A 17 -14.42 46.54 28.09
C PRO A 17 -13.35 45.43 28.05
N SER A 18 -12.32 45.72 28.85
CA SER A 18 -11.34 44.91 29.59
C SER A 18 -11.44 43.37 29.61
N ILE A 19 -10.25 42.79 29.38
CA ILE A 19 -9.79 41.46 29.79
C ILE A 19 -9.96 41.27 31.31
N SER A 20 -10.53 40.14 31.71
CA SER A 20 -10.39 39.61 33.07
C SER A 20 -10.03 38.12 33.01
N SER A 21 -8.90 37.80 33.64
CA SER A 21 -8.41 36.47 33.93
C SER A 21 -9.27 35.81 35.00
N SER A 22 -9.85 34.64 34.73
CA SER A 22 -10.19 33.70 35.79
C SER A 22 -10.10 32.26 35.28
N SER A 23 -9.24 31.52 35.97
CA SER A 23 -9.05 30.08 35.91
C SER A 23 -10.30 29.37 36.41
N SER A 24 -10.82 28.42 35.64
CA SER A 24 -11.61 27.32 36.21
C SER A 24 -11.38 26.03 35.41
N LEU A 25 -10.58 25.16 36.02
CA LEU A 25 -10.50 23.73 35.72
C LEU A 25 -11.88 23.12 36.03
N ILE A 26 -12.57 22.61 35.01
CA ILE A 26 -13.69 21.69 35.20
C ILE A 26 -13.42 20.44 34.37
N SER A 27 -13.23 19.33 35.08
CA SER A 27 -13.08 17.99 34.56
C SER A 27 -14.38 17.53 33.90
N LEU A 28 -14.30 16.99 32.68
CA LEU A 28 -15.39 16.23 32.08
C LEU A 28 -14.92 14.81 31.77
N SER A 29 -14.96 14.00 32.81
CA SER A 29 -14.96 12.55 32.73
C SER A 29 -16.35 12.04 32.36
N LYS A 30 -16.40 11.07 31.43
CA LYS A 30 -17.43 10.05 31.21
C LYS A 30 -18.84 10.52 30.80
N ASN A 31 -19.27 10.10 29.59
CA ASN A 31 -20.40 9.18 29.39
C ASN A 31 -20.66 8.95 27.89
N PHE A 32 -19.96 7.96 27.30
CA PHE A 32 -20.42 7.35 26.04
C PHE A 32 -21.29 6.14 26.38
N SER A 33 -22.60 6.30 26.22
CA SER A 33 -23.55 5.18 26.24
C SER A 33 -23.29 4.25 25.05
N ARG A 34 -23.04 2.98 25.36
CA ARG A 34 -23.07 1.86 24.42
C ARG A 34 -24.52 1.63 24.00
N ASN A 35 -24.87 1.93 22.75
CA ASN A 35 -26.06 1.36 22.13
C ASN A 35 -25.67 0.07 21.39
N HIS A 36 -26.34 -1.01 21.79
CA HIS A 36 -26.19 -2.38 21.31
C HIS A 36 -26.65 -2.53 19.85
N LEU A 37 -25.75 -3.01 18.98
CA LEU A 37 -26.11 -3.73 17.76
C LEU A 37 -26.29 -5.23 18.08
N PRO A 38 -27.31 -5.92 17.54
CA PRO A 38 -27.53 -7.33 17.85
C PRO A 38 -26.55 -8.23 17.07
N SER A 39 -25.57 -8.80 17.78
CA SER A 39 -24.68 -9.83 17.22
C SER A 39 -25.33 -11.23 17.35
N LYS A 40 -25.74 -11.80 16.22
CA LYS A 40 -25.93 -13.26 16.09
C LYS A 40 -24.95 -13.80 15.06
N PHE A 41 -23.67 -13.78 15.43
CA PHE A 41 -22.65 -14.63 14.80
C PHE A 41 -22.35 -15.78 15.77
N LYS A 42 -22.77 -17.00 15.40
CA LYS A 42 -22.29 -18.21 16.09
C LYS A 42 -20.87 -18.49 15.60
N SER A 43 -19.89 -18.35 16.48
CA SER A 43 -18.53 -18.80 16.22
C SER A 43 -18.48 -20.34 16.12
N PRO A 44 -17.56 -20.92 15.33
CA PRO A 44 -17.24 -22.33 15.45
C PRO A 44 -16.60 -22.58 16.82
N ARG A 45 -16.87 -23.74 17.42
CA ARG A 45 -16.40 -24.14 18.75
C ARG A 45 -14.87 -24.05 18.84
N ASN A 46 -14.35 -23.07 19.59
CA ASN A 46 -12.93 -22.95 19.92
C ASN A 46 -12.51 -24.03 20.91
N LEU A 47 -11.53 -24.85 20.54
CA LEU A 47 -10.69 -25.54 21.53
C LEU A 47 -9.89 -24.47 22.30
N SER A 48 -10.23 -24.23 23.56
CA SER A 48 -9.49 -23.31 24.42
C SER A 48 -8.30 -24.01 25.06
N VAL A 49 -7.12 -23.90 24.44
CA VAL A 49 -5.85 -24.08 25.16
C VAL A 49 -5.51 -22.70 25.73
N ARG A 50 -5.64 -22.53 27.06
CA ARG A 50 -5.22 -21.28 27.73
C ARG A 50 -3.69 -21.24 27.76
N ALA A 51 -3.10 -20.55 26.79
CA ALA A 51 -1.73 -20.07 26.89
C ALA A 51 -1.60 -19.15 28.13
N SER A 52 -0.46 -19.16 28.81
CA SER A 52 -0.19 -18.16 29.85
C SER A 52 -0.27 -16.75 29.23
N ASN A 53 -0.64 -15.73 30.01
CA ASN A 53 -0.79 -14.35 29.50
C ASN A 53 0.46 -13.90 28.70
N ASP A 54 1.65 -14.32 29.12
CA ASP A 54 2.92 -13.96 28.49
C ASP A 54 3.18 -14.69 27.14
N ASP A 55 2.58 -15.86 26.94
CA ASP A 55 2.65 -16.60 25.68
C ASP A 55 1.57 -16.14 24.67
N SER A 56 0.91 -15.01 24.91
CA SER A 56 0.00 -14.35 23.95
C SER A 56 0.57 -13.05 23.36
N VAL A 57 1.78 -12.66 23.76
CA VAL A 57 2.43 -11.40 23.33
C VAL A 57 3.39 -11.63 22.18
N VAL A 58 3.23 -10.85 21.10
CA VAL A 58 4.15 -10.77 19.96
C VAL A 58 4.94 -9.48 20.07
N THR A 59 6.27 -9.57 20.07
CA THR A 59 7.10 -8.37 19.94
C THR A 59 7.16 -7.96 18.48
N LEU A 60 6.85 -6.71 18.17
CA LEU A 60 6.81 -6.18 16.80
C LEU A 60 7.82 -5.05 16.63
N LEU A 61 8.73 -5.19 15.67
CA LEU A 61 9.69 -4.14 15.31
C LEU A 61 9.10 -3.24 14.21
N ASP A 62 8.55 -2.09 14.61
CA ASP A 62 8.13 -1.03 13.68
C ASP A 62 9.26 0.00 13.57
N TYR A 63 9.90 0.06 12.40
CA TYR A 63 11.04 0.95 12.15
C TYR A 63 10.63 2.34 11.63
N GLY A 64 9.33 2.62 11.47
CA GLY A 64 8.90 3.98 11.13
C GLY A 64 8.20 4.14 9.77
N ALA A 65 8.20 3.13 8.89
CA ALA A 65 7.72 3.31 7.52
C ALA A 65 6.64 2.31 7.09
N GLY A 66 5.71 2.79 6.25
CA GLY A 66 4.74 1.99 5.52
C GLY A 66 3.56 1.49 6.36
N ASN A 67 2.82 0.54 5.80
CA ASN A 67 1.62 -0.01 6.42
C ASN A 67 1.92 -1.13 7.41
N VAL A 68 2.35 -0.77 8.61
CA VAL A 68 2.51 -1.75 9.71
C VAL A 68 1.14 -2.15 10.30
N ARG A 69 0.07 -1.38 10.03
CA ARG A 69 -1.26 -1.60 10.59
C ARG A 69 -1.87 -2.93 10.16
N SER A 70 -1.66 -3.35 8.92
CA SER A 70 -2.17 -4.65 8.42
C SER A 70 -1.59 -5.84 9.19
N VAL A 71 -0.28 -5.85 9.45
CA VAL A 71 0.37 -6.89 10.27
C VAL A 71 -0.16 -6.87 11.70
N ARG A 72 -0.33 -5.67 12.29
CA ARG A 72 -0.90 -5.52 13.63
C ARG A 72 -2.33 -6.07 13.71
N ASN A 73 -3.15 -5.77 12.71
CA ASN A 73 -4.54 -6.25 12.64
C ASN A 73 -4.58 -7.76 12.45
N ALA A 74 -3.72 -8.34 11.61
CA ALA A 74 -3.64 -9.79 11.44
C ALA A 74 -3.24 -10.50 12.74
N ILE A 75 -2.25 -9.99 13.48
CA ILE A 75 -1.84 -10.54 14.78
C ILE A 75 -2.99 -10.49 15.79
N ARG A 76 -3.69 -9.35 15.88
CA ARG A 76 -4.86 -9.19 16.77
C ARG A 76 -6.03 -10.08 16.37
N HIS A 77 -6.28 -10.20 15.07
CA HIS A 77 -7.32 -11.08 14.50
C HIS A 77 -7.06 -12.55 14.87
N LEU A 78 -5.79 -12.95 14.97
CA LEU A 78 -5.38 -14.28 15.44
C LEU A 78 -5.39 -14.43 16.97
N GLY A 79 -5.81 -13.40 17.71
CA GLY A 79 -5.99 -13.45 19.17
C GLY A 79 -4.74 -13.09 19.99
N PHE A 80 -3.71 -12.50 19.36
CA PHE A 80 -2.47 -12.13 20.03
C PHE A 80 -2.40 -10.64 20.39
N GLN A 81 -1.71 -10.34 21.49
CA GLN A 81 -1.35 -8.99 21.88
C GLN A 81 -0.01 -8.58 21.26
N ILE A 82 0.23 -7.27 21.14
CA ILE A 82 1.44 -6.71 20.53
C ILE A 82 2.19 -5.89 21.56
N LYS A 83 3.50 -6.12 21.65
CA LYS A 83 4.44 -5.24 22.33
C LYS A 83 5.37 -4.62 21.28
N ASP A 84 5.36 -3.30 21.19
CA ASP A 84 6.24 -2.58 20.27
C ASP A 84 7.69 -2.59 20.77
N VAL A 85 8.64 -2.78 19.87
CA VAL A 85 10.06 -2.55 20.15
C VAL A 85 10.30 -1.05 20.25
N GLN A 86 10.80 -0.61 21.40
CA GLN A 86 11.27 0.77 21.59
C GLN A 86 12.78 0.82 21.77
N THR A 87 13.35 -0.27 22.28
CA THR A 87 14.78 -0.37 22.61
C THR A 87 15.36 -1.71 22.15
N PRO A 88 16.69 -1.79 21.95
CA PRO A 88 17.39 -3.05 21.67
C PRO A 88 17.10 -4.15 22.72
N ARG A 89 16.82 -3.75 23.97
CA ARG A 89 16.47 -4.69 25.05
C ARG A 89 15.12 -5.37 24.84
N ASP A 90 14.17 -4.71 24.16
CA ASP A 90 12.89 -5.32 23.83
C ASP A 90 13.05 -6.46 22.84
N ILE A 91 13.98 -6.33 21.89
CA ILE A 91 14.38 -7.42 20.98
C ILE A 91 15.00 -8.56 21.78
N LEU A 92 16.01 -8.27 22.61
CA LEU A 92 16.70 -9.30 23.39
C LEU A 92 15.79 -10.01 24.41
N ASN A 93 14.69 -9.38 24.83
CA ASN A 93 13.71 -9.99 25.74
C ASN A 93 12.53 -10.65 25.00
N ALA A 94 12.41 -10.49 23.68
CA ALA A 94 11.24 -10.94 22.92
C ALA A 94 11.08 -12.46 22.96
N ARG A 95 9.91 -13.00 23.33
CA ARG A 95 9.68 -14.45 23.22
C ARG A 95 9.55 -14.89 21.76
N ARG A 96 8.92 -14.03 20.96
CA ARG A 96 8.83 -14.13 19.50
C ARG A 96 8.82 -12.73 18.92
N LEU A 97 9.54 -12.55 17.81
CA LEU A 97 9.76 -11.26 17.17
C LEU A 97 9.25 -11.31 15.74
N ILE A 98 8.44 -10.32 15.35
CA ILE A 98 8.08 -10.08 13.95
C ILE A 98 8.70 -8.76 13.52
N PHE A 99 9.38 -8.77 12.39
CA PHE A 99 9.92 -7.57 11.75
C PHE A 99 9.28 -7.40 10.36
N PRO A 100 8.17 -6.64 10.28
CA PRO A 100 7.62 -6.23 9.00
C PRO A 100 8.45 -5.09 8.41
N GLY A 101 8.65 -5.09 7.09
CA GLY A 101 9.14 -3.88 6.44
C GLY A 101 8.66 -3.66 5.02
N VAL A 102 8.44 -2.38 4.71
CA VAL A 102 7.88 -1.86 3.45
C VAL A 102 8.62 -0.59 3.09
N GLY A 103 9.22 -0.54 1.91
CA GLY A 103 9.91 0.65 1.42
C GLY A 103 11.36 0.34 1.09
N ALA A 104 12.17 1.40 1.05
CA ALA A 104 13.55 1.29 0.61
C ALA A 104 14.47 0.67 1.68
N PHE A 105 15.46 -0.09 1.22
CA PHE A 105 16.45 -0.81 2.02
C PHE A 105 17.33 0.13 2.85
N ALA A 106 17.85 1.20 2.24
CA ALA A 106 18.79 2.10 2.91
C ALA A 106 18.18 2.82 4.12
N PRO A 107 17.00 3.47 4.01
CA PRO A 107 16.35 4.09 5.17
C PRO A 107 16.07 3.12 6.31
N ALA A 108 15.74 1.86 6.02
CA ALA A 108 15.52 0.86 7.06
C ALA A 108 16.83 0.50 7.79
N MET A 109 17.93 0.31 7.07
CA MET A 109 19.25 0.08 7.67
C MET A 109 19.74 1.28 8.47
N ASP A 110 19.49 2.50 8.01
CA ASP A 110 19.82 3.71 8.75
C ASP A 110 19.11 3.74 10.11
N VAL A 111 17.82 3.38 10.16
CA VAL A 111 17.09 3.28 11.44
C VAL A 111 17.71 2.22 12.34
N LEU A 112 18.01 1.03 11.81
CA LEU A 112 18.59 -0.07 12.61
C LEU A 112 19.99 0.26 13.16
N ASN A 113 20.77 1.05 12.42
CA ASN A 113 22.12 1.45 12.80
C ASN A 113 22.16 2.66 13.73
N ASN A 114 21.22 3.60 13.59
CA ASN A 114 21.23 4.86 14.33
C ASN A 114 20.37 4.83 15.61
N THR A 115 19.51 3.82 15.78
CA THR A 115 18.74 3.64 17.02
C THR A 115 19.53 2.77 18.03
N GLY A 116 20.15 3.42 19.01
CA GLY A 116 20.86 2.78 20.13
C GLY A 116 20.74 3.61 21.42
N PHE A 117 20.75 2.94 22.57
CA PHE A 117 20.74 3.59 23.89
C PHE A 117 21.97 3.19 24.70
N VAL A 118 22.44 4.11 25.56
CA VAL A 118 23.55 3.88 26.51
C VAL A 118 23.03 3.08 27.70
N PHE A 119 23.64 1.92 27.98
CA PHE A 119 23.32 1.14 29.18
C PHE A 119 24.24 1.55 30.34
N LEU A 120 23.70 2.21 31.36
CA LEU A 120 24.36 2.36 32.66
C LEU A 120 23.81 1.28 33.59
N SER A 121 24.58 0.22 33.86
CA SER A 121 24.30 -0.62 35.02
C SER A 121 24.56 0.21 36.28
N VAL A 122 23.65 0.12 37.24
CA VAL A 122 23.61 0.96 38.45
C VAL A 122 24.86 0.71 39.30
N PHE A 123 25.87 1.55 39.13
CA PHE A 123 26.78 1.95 40.19
C PHE A 123 26.67 3.47 40.30
N SER A 124 26.47 3.97 41.51
CA SER A 124 26.36 5.41 41.76
C SER A 124 27.58 6.11 41.16
N LEU A 125 27.40 7.25 40.48
CA LEU A 125 28.50 8.04 39.90
C LEU A 125 29.62 8.33 40.93
N PHE A 126 29.31 8.28 42.23
CA PHE A 126 30.26 8.43 43.32
C PHE A 126 31.23 7.25 43.47
N GLN A 127 30.83 6.03 43.13
CA GLN A 127 31.72 4.87 43.17
C GLN A 127 32.64 4.82 41.95
N LEU A 128 32.21 5.30 40.78
CA LEU A 128 33.03 5.29 39.56
C LEU A 128 34.22 6.27 39.66
N LEU A 129 33.99 7.46 40.23
CA LEU A 129 35.09 8.43 40.46
C LEU A 129 36.09 7.93 41.51
N LEU A 130 35.61 7.28 42.57
CA LEU A 130 36.47 6.77 43.63
C LEU A 130 37.29 5.55 43.16
N PHE A 131 36.74 4.72 42.26
CA PHE A 131 37.45 3.53 41.75
C PHE A 131 38.54 3.86 40.72
N VAL A 132 38.30 4.86 39.86
CA VAL A 132 39.28 5.35 38.86
C VAL A 132 40.50 6.00 39.54
N LEU A 133 40.32 6.60 40.72
CA LEU A 133 41.42 7.16 41.50
C LEU A 133 42.23 6.10 42.29
N ILE A 134 41.65 4.93 42.58
CA ILE A 134 42.27 3.93 43.46
C ILE A 134 42.97 2.79 42.69
N PHE A 135 42.49 2.40 41.51
CA PHE A 135 43.05 1.26 40.77
C PHE A 135 43.69 1.69 39.46
N HIS A 136 45.03 1.80 39.45
CA HIS A 136 45.84 1.89 38.23
C HIS A 136 45.82 0.56 37.46
N ASN A 137 44.75 0.29 36.71
CA ASN A 137 44.73 -0.81 35.75
C ASN A 137 43.82 -0.47 34.56
N PRO A 138 44.34 -0.38 33.31
CA PRO A 138 43.59 0.09 32.15
C PRO A 138 42.85 -1.06 31.45
N PHE A 139 42.24 -1.98 32.20
CA PHE A 139 41.48 -3.09 31.62
C PHE A 139 40.00 -3.04 32.02
N LEU A 140 39.17 -2.75 31.00
CA LEU A 140 37.73 -2.97 30.90
C LEU A 140 36.79 -2.13 31.80
N PHE A 141 36.26 -1.06 31.22
CA PHE A 141 34.82 -0.76 31.30
C PHE A 141 34.39 -0.15 29.96
N CYS A 142 33.97 -1.00 29.03
CA CYS A 142 33.41 -0.57 27.74
C CYS A 142 31.90 -0.33 27.93
N ILE A 143 31.45 0.90 27.75
CA ILE A 143 30.02 1.22 27.63
C ILE A 143 29.56 0.64 26.28
N ASN A 144 29.04 -0.59 26.26
CA ASN A 144 28.49 -1.18 25.04
C ASN A 144 27.14 -0.51 24.73
N ILE A 145 27.14 0.44 23.80
CA ILE A 145 25.94 0.93 23.14
C ILE A 145 25.52 -0.18 22.17
N CYS A 146 24.56 -1.02 22.57
CA CYS A 146 23.99 -2.02 21.66
C CYS A 146 23.01 -1.32 20.72
N ARG A 147 23.21 -1.45 19.41
CA ARG A 147 22.30 -0.91 18.38
C ARG A 147 21.15 -1.88 18.11
N MET A 148 20.06 -1.41 17.53
CA MET A 148 18.91 -2.25 17.18
C MET A 148 19.31 -3.39 16.23
N GLY A 149 20.14 -3.10 15.21
CA GLY A 149 20.67 -4.10 14.28
C GLY A 149 21.50 -5.20 14.97
N GLU A 150 22.35 -4.83 15.93
CA GLU A 150 23.17 -5.79 16.69
C GLU A 150 22.33 -6.68 17.61
N ALA A 151 21.33 -6.11 18.29
CA ALA A 151 20.38 -6.88 19.09
C ALA A 151 19.58 -7.85 18.22
N LEU A 152 19.20 -7.43 17.00
CA LEU A 152 18.51 -8.28 16.05
C LEU A 152 19.38 -9.44 15.56
N CYS A 153 20.63 -9.18 15.16
CA CYS A 153 21.59 -10.23 14.81
C CYS A 153 21.79 -11.23 15.97
N THR A 154 21.98 -10.71 17.18
CA THR A 154 22.14 -11.54 18.40
C THR A 154 20.90 -12.40 18.65
N TYR A 155 19.70 -11.83 18.51
CA TYR A 155 18.45 -12.57 18.69
C TYR A 155 18.31 -13.71 17.69
N ILE A 156 18.60 -13.44 16.41
CA ILE A 156 18.49 -14.40 15.30
C ILE A 156 19.53 -15.51 15.42
N GLN A 157 20.79 -15.16 15.72
CA GLN A 157 21.89 -16.12 15.89
C GLN A 157 21.66 -17.08 17.07
N ASN A 158 20.88 -16.68 18.07
CA ASN A 158 20.46 -17.53 19.19
C ASN A 158 19.25 -18.43 18.87
N ASP A 159 18.87 -18.58 17.59
CA ASP A 159 17.79 -19.45 17.10
C ASP A 159 16.45 -19.22 17.84
N ARG A 160 16.08 -17.95 17.98
CA ARG A 160 14.84 -17.54 18.62
C ARG A 160 13.74 -17.31 17.58
N PRO A 161 12.45 -17.50 17.93
CA PRO A 161 11.35 -17.33 16.99
C PRO A 161 11.36 -15.93 16.36
N PHE A 162 11.65 -15.87 15.07
CA PHE A 162 11.75 -14.65 14.29
C PHE A 162 10.98 -14.81 12.98
N LEU A 163 10.21 -13.80 12.60
CA LEU A 163 9.59 -13.70 11.28
C LEU A 163 9.91 -12.34 10.64
N GLY A 164 10.74 -12.35 9.60
CA GLY A 164 10.94 -11.21 8.70
C GLY A 164 9.90 -11.19 7.57
N ILE A 165 9.33 -10.03 7.26
CA ILE A 165 8.34 -9.90 6.17
C ILE A 165 8.83 -8.83 5.17
N CYS A 166 8.86 -9.20 3.89
CA CYS A 166 9.30 -8.38 2.76
C CYS A 166 10.68 -7.76 2.99
N LEU A 167 10.77 -6.48 3.35
CA LEU A 167 12.06 -5.86 3.66
C LEU A 167 12.73 -6.55 4.86
N GLY A 168 11.97 -7.06 5.83
CA GLY A 168 12.49 -7.86 6.94
C GLY A 168 13.18 -9.16 6.50
N LEU A 169 12.86 -9.72 5.32
CA LEU A 169 13.64 -10.79 4.69
C LEU A 169 14.91 -10.22 4.04
N GLN A 170 14.77 -9.16 3.25
CA GLN A 170 15.86 -8.60 2.45
C GLN A 170 17.01 -8.12 3.32
N LEU A 171 16.72 -7.48 4.46
CA LEU A 171 17.74 -6.98 5.38
C LEU A 171 18.60 -8.09 6.00
N LEU A 172 18.19 -9.36 5.95
CA LEU A 172 19.02 -10.48 6.43
C LEU A 172 20.22 -10.76 5.52
N PHE A 173 20.16 -10.33 4.26
CA PHE A 173 21.22 -10.54 3.27
C PHE A 173 22.41 -9.59 3.50
N GLU A 174 23.50 -9.81 2.76
CA GLU A 174 24.74 -9.02 2.89
C GLU A 174 24.56 -7.59 2.42
N SER A 175 23.80 -7.37 1.35
CA SER A 175 23.58 -6.02 0.82
C SER A 175 22.38 -5.95 -0.13
N SER A 176 22.02 -4.73 -0.51
CA SER A 176 21.08 -4.40 -1.58
C SER A 176 21.70 -3.40 -2.56
N GLU A 177 21.29 -3.49 -3.82
CA GLU A 177 21.64 -2.53 -4.89
C GLU A 177 20.63 -1.39 -5.00
N GLU A 178 19.56 -1.40 -4.19
CA GLU A 178 18.51 -0.38 -4.22
C GLU A 178 19.06 1.00 -3.86
N ASN A 179 19.06 1.90 -4.85
CA ASN A 179 19.61 3.26 -4.75
C ASN A 179 21.12 3.28 -4.41
N GLY A 180 21.87 2.25 -4.83
CA GLY A 180 23.29 2.09 -4.58
C GLY A 180 23.60 0.94 -3.60
N PRO A 181 24.87 0.51 -3.48
CA PRO A 181 25.23 -0.60 -2.60
C PRO A 181 25.09 -0.21 -1.14
N VAL A 182 24.20 -0.89 -0.42
CA VAL A 182 23.97 -0.70 1.03
C VAL A 182 24.11 -2.03 1.75
N GLY A 183 24.92 -2.07 2.81
CA GLY A 183 25.09 -3.26 3.64
C GLY A 183 23.83 -3.60 4.45
N GLY A 184 23.47 -4.87 4.46
CA GLY A 184 22.43 -5.45 5.32
C GLY A 184 22.98 -5.97 6.64
N LEU A 185 22.24 -6.88 7.28
CA LEU A 185 22.66 -7.54 8.52
C LEU A 185 23.73 -8.62 8.30
N GLY A 186 23.90 -9.10 7.06
CA GLY A 186 24.97 -10.05 6.71
C GLY A 186 24.81 -11.44 7.32
N LEU A 187 23.57 -11.87 7.58
CA LEU A 187 23.26 -13.19 8.15
C LEU A 187 23.12 -14.28 7.08
N ILE A 188 22.74 -13.88 5.86
CA ILE A 188 22.53 -14.74 4.70
C ILE A 188 23.43 -14.25 3.56
N PRO A 189 24.27 -15.12 2.96
CA PRO A 189 25.07 -14.74 1.80
C PRO A 189 24.20 -14.31 0.61
N GLY A 190 24.65 -13.26 -0.10
CA GLY A 190 24.03 -12.79 -1.34
C GLY A 190 23.56 -11.35 -1.30
N VAL A 191 23.25 -10.85 -2.49
CA VAL A 191 22.87 -9.47 -2.76
C VAL A 191 21.42 -9.40 -3.22
N VAL A 192 20.68 -8.43 -2.67
CA VAL A 192 19.32 -8.09 -3.09
C VAL A 192 19.41 -7.16 -4.30
N GLY A 193 19.22 -7.72 -5.51
CA GLY A 193 19.29 -6.97 -6.77
C GLY A 193 17.92 -6.68 -7.37
N ARG A 194 17.85 -5.77 -8.35
CA ARG A 194 16.60 -5.43 -9.06
C ARG A 194 16.20 -6.50 -10.08
N PHE A 195 14.90 -6.80 -10.23
CA PHE A 195 14.40 -7.64 -11.32
C PHE A 195 14.86 -7.15 -12.69
N ASP A 196 15.22 -8.09 -13.56
CA ASP A 196 15.52 -7.78 -14.95
C ASP A 196 14.22 -7.65 -15.76
N SER A 197 13.97 -6.45 -16.28
CA SER A 197 12.82 -6.16 -17.16
C SER A 197 13.12 -6.39 -18.64
N SER A 198 14.35 -6.77 -19.01
CA SER A 198 14.79 -6.92 -20.40
C SER A 198 13.99 -7.98 -21.18
N ASN A 199 13.52 -9.02 -20.49
CA ASN A 199 12.71 -10.11 -21.06
C ASN A 199 11.20 -9.81 -21.10
N GLY A 200 10.79 -8.54 -20.97
CA GLY A 200 9.39 -8.11 -21.07
C GLY A 200 8.56 -8.28 -19.80
N PHE A 201 9.18 -8.64 -18.68
CA PHE A 201 8.51 -8.68 -17.37
C PHE A 201 8.28 -7.27 -16.83
N ARG A 202 7.14 -7.08 -16.15
CA ARG A 202 6.82 -5.79 -15.55
C ARG A 202 7.50 -5.64 -14.20
N VAL A 203 8.19 -4.54 -13.94
CA VAL A 203 8.87 -4.32 -12.65
C VAL A 203 8.39 -3.00 -12.07
N PRO A 204 7.82 -2.96 -10.86
CA PRO A 204 7.80 -4.00 -9.81
C PRO A 204 6.94 -5.25 -10.11
N HIS A 205 7.33 -6.38 -9.49
CA HIS A 205 6.48 -7.57 -9.38
C HIS A 205 5.34 -7.27 -8.41
N ILE A 206 4.14 -7.00 -8.96
CA ILE A 206 2.91 -6.71 -8.20
C ILE A 206 1.85 -7.75 -8.52
N GLY A 207 1.54 -8.62 -7.55
CA GLY A 207 0.39 -9.51 -7.65
C GLY A 207 0.55 -10.82 -6.91
N TRP A 208 -0.26 -11.80 -7.34
CA TRP A 208 -0.48 -13.06 -6.66
C TRP A 208 0.29 -14.16 -7.37
N ASN A 209 1.34 -14.70 -6.77
CA ASN A 209 2.22 -15.68 -7.41
C ASN A 209 2.28 -16.99 -6.63
N ALA A 210 2.67 -18.05 -7.32
CA ALA A 210 2.75 -19.41 -6.79
C ALA A 210 4.12 -19.68 -6.16
N LEU A 211 4.12 -20.38 -5.02
CA LEU A 211 5.35 -20.80 -4.36
C LEU A 211 5.80 -22.18 -4.85
N GLN A 212 7.11 -22.33 -4.99
CA GLN A 212 7.78 -23.62 -5.12
C GLN A 212 8.45 -23.93 -3.78
N ILE A 213 7.79 -24.74 -2.94
CA ILE A 213 8.31 -25.13 -1.63
C ILE A 213 9.38 -26.21 -1.84
N THR A 214 10.61 -25.92 -1.42
CA THR A 214 11.79 -26.79 -1.68
C THR A 214 12.14 -27.67 -0.48
N LYS A 215 11.80 -27.25 0.74
CA LYS A 215 12.04 -27.99 1.98
C LYS A 215 10.87 -27.85 2.95
N ASP A 216 10.89 -28.67 4.00
CA ASP A 216 9.95 -28.55 5.12
C ASP A 216 9.95 -27.12 5.68
N SER A 217 8.79 -26.47 5.55
CA SER A 217 8.64 -25.03 5.62
C SER A 217 8.03 -24.55 6.94
N GLU A 218 7.36 -25.45 7.67
CA GLU A 218 6.61 -25.27 8.91
C GLU A 218 5.50 -24.21 8.82
N ILE A 219 5.85 -22.97 8.51
CA ILE A 219 4.91 -21.86 8.35
C ILE A 219 4.17 -21.87 7.00
N LEU A 220 4.67 -22.60 5.98
CA LEU A 220 4.03 -22.66 4.66
C LEU A 220 3.24 -23.95 4.42
N ASP A 221 3.21 -24.87 5.39
CA ASP A 221 2.57 -26.18 5.24
C ASP A 221 1.07 -26.08 4.91
N ASP A 222 0.41 -25.02 5.40
CA ASP A 222 -1.01 -24.78 5.15
C ASP A 222 -1.29 -24.06 3.82
N ILE A 223 -0.27 -23.52 3.13
CA ILE A 223 -0.48 -22.78 1.87
C ILE A 223 -1.05 -23.71 0.80
N GLY A 224 -0.58 -24.96 0.75
CA GLY A 224 -0.89 -25.89 -0.32
C GLY A 224 -0.46 -25.31 -1.67
N ASN A 225 -1.37 -25.33 -2.65
CA ASN A 225 -1.12 -24.80 -3.98
C ASN A 225 -1.84 -23.47 -4.25
N ARG A 226 -1.84 -22.55 -3.29
CA ARG A 226 -2.55 -21.25 -3.39
C ARG A 226 -1.57 -20.10 -3.61
N HIS A 227 -2.04 -19.02 -4.22
CA HIS A 227 -1.23 -17.82 -4.44
C HIS A 227 -0.99 -17.04 -3.14
N VAL A 228 0.15 -16.35 -3.09
CA VAL A 228 0.47 -15.33 -2.08
C VAL A 228 0.84 -14.00 -2.76
N TYR A 229 0.70 -12.89 -2.03
CA TYR A 229 0.82 -11.54 -2.59
C TYR A 229 2.25 -10.98 -2.46
N PHE A 230 2.84 -10.64 -3.61
CA PHE A 230 4.13 -10.00 -3.76
C PHE A 230 3.98 -8.56 -4.27
N VAL A 231 4.85 -7.66 -3.78
CA VAL A 231 4.88 -6.25 -4.18
C VAL A 231 6.30 -5.69 -4.01
N HIS A 232 7.18 -5.95 -4.98
CA HIS A 232 8.61 -5.61 -4.85
C HIS A 232 9.32 -5.45 -6.19
N SER A 233 10.33 -4.58 -6.20
CA SER A 233 11.24 -4.39 -7.34
C SER A 233 12.54 -5.19 -7.21
N TYR A 234 12.94 -5.50 -5.98
CA TYR A 234 14.22 -6.11 -5.63
C TYR A 234 13.99 -7.47 -4.99
N ARG A 235 14.92 -8.41 -5.23
CA ARG A 235 14.81 -9.80 -4.80
C ARG A 235 16.18 -10.42 -4.59
N ALA A 236 16.25 -11.39 -3.69
CA ALA A 236 17.43 -12.24 -3.50
C ALA A 236 17.34 -13.48 -4.39
N MET A 237 18.47 -13.87 -4.98
CA MET A 237 18.58 -15.02 -5.87
C MET A 237 19.09 -16.27 -5.12
N PRO A 238 18.58 -17.48 -5.45
CA PRO A 238 19.17 -18.73 -4.97
C PRO A 238 20.65 -18.86 -5.34
N SER A 239 21.48 -19.30 -4.41
CA SER A 239 22.89 -19.62 -4.65
C SER A 239 23.34 -20.83 -3.82
N ASN A 240 24.51 -21.39 -4.15
CA ASN A 240 25.09 -22.46 -3.35
C ASN A 240 25.40 -22.03 -1.90
N GLU A 241 25.71 -20.75 -1.68
CA GLU A 241 26.10 -20.20 -0.38
C GLU A 241 24.90 -19.96 0.54
N ASN A 242 23.72 -19.70 -0.03
CA ASN A 242 22.50 -19.48 0.74
C ASN A 242 21.51 -20.67 0.69
N LYS A 243 21.84 -21.76 -0.01
CA LYS A 243 20.96 -22.94 -0.19
C LYS A 243 20.33 -23.47 1.10
N GLU A 244 21.09 -23.47 2.20
CA GLU A 244 20.65 -23.98 3.50
C GLU A 244 19.52 -23.13 4.10
N TRP A 245 19.44 -21.86 3.71
CA TRP A 245 18.39 -20.94 4.15
C TRP A 245 17.13 -21.05 3.31
N ILE A 246 17.21 -21.37 2.01
CA ILE A 246 16.05 -21.30 1.10
C ILE A 246 14.95 -22.27 1.53
N SER A 247 13.74 -21.74 1.79
CA SER A 247 12.56 -22.53 2.15
C SER A 247 11.56 -22.68 1.00
N SER A 248 11.44 -21.63 0.18
CA SER A 248 10.68 -21.69 -1.05
C SER A 248 11.23 -20.69 -2.06
N THR A 249 11.08 -21.00 -3.34
CA THR A 249 11.34 -20.08 -4.45
C THR A 249 10.04 -19.68 -5.12
N CYS A 250 10.12 -18.69 -6.01
CA CYS A 250 9.05 -18.26 -6.87
C CYS A 250 9.65 -17.88 -8.23
N ASN A 251 8.91 -18.08 -9.31
CA ASN A 251 9.35 -17.67 -10.64
C ASN A 251 8.63 -16.38 -11.06
N TYR A 252 9.41 -15.39 -11.47
CA TYR A 252 8.93 -14.18 -12.13
C TYR A 252 9.99 -13.69 -13.13
N GLY A 253 10.07 -14.40 -14.25
CA GLY A 253 11.16 -14.26 -15.23
C GLY A 253 12.40 -15.01 -14.77
N ASP A 254 12.90 -14.64 -13.60
CA ASP A 254 13.94 -15.37 -12.89
C ASP A 254 13.35 -16.13 -11.69
N GLU A 255 14.02 -17.20 -11.28
CA GLU A 255 13.77 -17.81 -9.98
C GLU A 255 14.36 -16.94 -8.86
N PHE A 256 13.54 -16.59 -7.88
CA PHE A 256 13.99 -15.82 -6.71
C PHE A 256 13.56 -16.47 -5.39
N ILE A 257 14.25 -16.12 -4.32
CA ILE A 257 13.94 -16.60 -2.97
C ILE A 257 12.64 -15.96 -2.49
N ALA A 258 11.61 -16.78 -2.31
CA ALA A 258 10.31 -16.33 -1.80
C ALA A 258 10.22 -16.46 -0.27
N SER A 259 10.96 -17.41 0.32
CA SER A 259 11.09 -17.52 1.77
C SER A 259 12.39 -18.20 2.19
N VAL A 260 12.84 -17.90 3.40
CA VAL A 260 13.98 -18.52 4.06
C VAL A 260 13.60 -19.08 5.42
N ARG A 261 14.32 -20.13 5.83
CA ARG A 261 14.21 -20.78 7.13
C ARG A 261 15.56 -21.34 7.56
N LYS A 262 15.93 -21.11 8.83
CA LYS A 262 17.00 -21.80 9.55
C LYS A 262 16.62 -21.90 11.02
N GLY A 263 16.38 -23.13 11.51
CA GLY A 263 15.82 -23.32 12.85
C GLY A 263 14.46 -22.63 13.00
N LYS A 264 14.30 -21.77 14.02
CA LYS A 264 13.10 -20.97 14.32
C LYS A 264 13.09 -19.59 13.65
N VAL A 265 14.09 -19.32 12.83
CA VAL A 265 14.21 -18.08 12.07
C VAL A 265 13.55 -18.29 10.72
N HIS A 266 12.47 -17.57 10.47
CA HIS A 266 11.75 -17.56 9.21
C HIS A 266 11.76 -16.15 8.61
N ALA A 267 11.75 -16.05 7.29
CA ALA A 267 11.37 -14.82 6.63
C ALA A 267 10.70 -15.09 5.27
N VAL A 268 9.83 -14.18 4.85
CA VAL A 268 9.06 -14.29 3.60
C VAL A 268 9.17 -13.00 2.79
N GLN A 269 9.29 -13.11 1.47
CA GLN A 269 9.32 -11.95 0.57
C GLN A 269 7.91 -11.44 0.26
N PHE A 270 6.91 -12.33 0.26
CA PHE A 270 5.50 -11.96 0.13
C PHE A 270 4.95 -11.39 1.45
N HIS A 271 3.80 -10.73 1.38
CA HIS A 271 3.11 -10.14 2.54
C HIS A 271 1.99 -11.06 3.03
N PRO A 272 2.19 -11.87 4.09
CA PRO A 272 1.15 -12.76 4.60
C PRO A 272 -0.08 -11.99 5.12
N GLU A 273 0.09 -10.82 5.70
CA GLU A 273 -1.00 -9.93 6.10
C GLU A 273 -1.82 -9.39 4.92
N LYS A 274 -1.30 -9.49 3.70
CA LYS A 274 -1.97 -9.11 2.44
C LYS A 274 -2.31 -10.27 1.53
N SER A 275 -2.09 -11.51 2.01
CA SER A 275 -2.35 -12.73 1.24
C SER A 275 -3.67 -13.40 1.61
N GLY A 276 -4.62 -12.64 2.18
CA GLY A 276 -5.92 -13.12 2.66
C GLY A 276 -5.79 -14.29 3.65
N ASP A 277 -6.75 -15.21 3.60
CA ASP A 277 -6.77 -16.40 4.48
C ASP A 277 -5.52 -17.28 4.37
N VAL A 278 -4.87 -17.32 3.20
CA VAL A 278 -3.62 -18.05 2.98
C VAL A 278 -2.53 -17.45 3.87
N GLY A 279 -2.33 -16.15 3.80
CA GLY A 279 -1.30 -15.51 4.60
C GLY A 279 -1.64 -15.45 6.09
N LEU A 280 -2.93 -15.34 6.46
CA LEU A 280 -3.34 -15.52 7.86
C LEU A 280 -2.97 -16.91 8.40
N SER A 281 -3.00 -17.97 7.57
CA SER A 281 -2.53 -19.29 7.99
C SER A 281 -1.01 -19.33 8.22
N VAL A 282 -0.23 -18.62 7.41
CA VAL A 282 1.24 -18.49 7.61
C VAL A 282 1.55 -17.82 8.95
N LEU A 283 0.89 -16.69 9.23
CA LEU A 283 1.06 -15.99 10.52
C LEU A 283 0.61 -16.87 11.69
N ARG A 284 -0.52 -17.58 11.55
CA ARG A 284 -1.01 -18.49 12.58
C ARG A 284 0.01 -19.59 12.89
N ARG A 285 0.62 -20.21 11.87
CA ARG A 285 1.62 -21.26 12.05
C ARG A 285 2.87 -20.77 12.77
N PHE A 286 3.36 -19.57 12.41
CA PHE A 286 4.47 -18.95 13.13
C PHE A 286 4.13 -18.68 14.61
N LEU A 287 2.92 -18.19 14.88
CA LEU A 287 2.47 -17.83 16.22
C LEU A 287 2.08 -19.05 17.08
N LEU A 288 1.62 -20.14 16.45
CA LEU A 288 1.14 -21.38 17.07
C LEU A 288 1.73 -22.62 16.36
N PRO A 289 3.03 -22.93 16.53
CA PRO A 289 3.70 -24.01 15.79
C PRO A 289 3.10 -25.42 16.04
N LYS A 290 2.40 -25.60 17.17
CA LYS A 290 1.81 -26.89 17.59
C LYS A 290 0.38 -27.13 17.07
N SER A 291 -0.17 -26.26 16.21
CA SER A 291 -1.53 -26.47 15.69
C SER A 291 -1.57 -27.68 14.75
N SER A 292 -2.48 -28.62 15.00
CA SER A 292 -2.72 -29.79 14.14
C SER A 292 -3.05 -29.37 12.71
N LEU A 293 -2.53 -30.12 11.74
CA LEU A 293 -2.84 -29.97 10.32
C LEU A 293 -4.36 -29.93 10.10
N THR A 294 -4.86 -28.81 9.57
CA THR A 294 -6.16 -28.83 8.90
C THR A 294 -5.93 -29.22 7.46
N GLU A 295 -6.12 -30.50 7.13
CA GLU A 295 -6.27 -30.91 5.74
C GLU A 295 -7.42 -30.12 5.11
N LYS A 296 -7.11 -29.27 4.14
CA LYS A 296 -8.10 -28.78 3.19
C LYS A 296 -7.71 -29.27 1.80
N ARG A 297 -8.65 -30.01 1.19
CA ARG A 297 -8.63 -30.34 -0.24
C ARG A 297 -8.77 -29.05 -1.05
N THR A 298 -7.89 -28.85 -2.02
CA THR A 298 -8.10 -27.93 -3.15
C THR A 298 -7.80 -28.64 -4.47
N GLU A 299 -8.65 -28.37 -5.46
CA GLU A 299 -8.78 -29.13 -6.71
C GLU A 299 -7.81 -28.69 -7.82
N ARG A 300 -7.08 -27.57 -7.67
CA ARG A 300 -6.20 -27.02 -8.72
C ARG A 300 -4.98 -26.28 -8.15
N LYS A 301 -3.84 -26.39 -8.83
CA LYS A 301 -2.52 -25.91 -8.36
C LYS A 301 -2.17 -24.54 -8.97
N ALA A 302 -1.94 -23.52 -8.13
CA ALA A 302 -1.33 -22.25 -8.54
C ALA A 302 0.02 -22.53 -9.21
N SER A 303 0.29 -21.88 -10.34
CA SER A 303 1.42 -22.21 -11.19
C SER A 303 2.28 -21.03 -11.62
N LYS A 304 1.70 -19.82 -11.69
CA LYS A 304 2.40 -18.58 -12.09
C LYS A 304 1.69 -17.35 -11.51
N LEU A 305 2.15 -16.16 -11.90
CA LEU A 305 1.52 -14.90 -11.57
C LEU A 305 0.07 -14.87 -12.11
N ALA A 306 -0.89 -14.69 -11.21
CA ALA A 306 -2.29 -14.52 -11.52
C ALA A 306 -2.60 -13.11 -12.03
N LYS A 307 -3.53 -13.01 -12.98
CA LYS A 307 -4.19 -11.75 -13.33
C LYS A 307 -5.04 -11.28 -12.14
N ARG A 308 -5.02 -9.97 -11.90
CA ARG A 308 -5.73 -9.35 -10.76
C ARG A 308 -7.07 -8.79 -11.17
N VAL A 309 -8.09 -9.06 -10.34
CA VAL A 309 -9.40 -8.40 -10.37
C VAL A 309 -9.48 -7.42 -9.21
N ILE A 310 -9.49 -6.12 -9.53
CA ILE A 310 -9.49 -5.04 -8.55
C ILE A 310 -10.92 -4.50 -8.40
N ALA A 311 -11.38 -4.40 -7.16
CA ALA A 311 -12.65 -3.75 -6.86
C ALA A 311 -12.40 -2.30 -6.43
N CYS A 312 -13.14 -1.36 -7.01
CA CYS A 312 -12.97 0.06 -6.74
C CYS A 312 -14.25 0.67 -6.18
N LEU A 313 -14.14 1.58 -5.22
CA LEU A 313 -15.25 2.37 -4.70
C LEU A 313 -14.92 3.86 -4.63
N ASP A 314 -15.88 4.68 -5.05
CA ASP A 314 -15.87 6.13 -4.88
C ASP A 314 -16.29 6.48 -3.45
N VAL A 315 -15.50 7.28 -2.75
CA VAL A 315 -15.84 7.78 -1.42
C VAL A 315 -16.14 9.28 -1.51
N ARG A 316 -17.41 9.64 -1.30
CA ARG A 316 -17.92 11.01 -1.32
C ARG A 316 -18.44 11.40 0.06
N THR A 317 -18.58 12.71 0.26
CA THR A 317 -19.36 13.28 1.36
C THR A 317 -20.75 13.61 0.83
N ASN A 318 -21.82 13.18 1.51
CA ASN A 318 -23.17 13.68 1.21
C ASN A 318 -23.40 15.04 1.89
N ASP A 319 -24.57 15.64 1.63
CA ASP A 319 -24.95 16.94 2.20
C ASP A 319 -25.07 16.95 3.74
N GLU A 320 -25.24 15.77 4.37
CA GLU A 320 -25.24 15.57 5.82
C GLU A 320 -23.83 15.45 6.42
N GLY A 321 -22.79 15.45 5.57
CA GLY A 321 -21.41 15.22 5.99
C GLY A 321 -20.98 13.76 6.03
N ASP A 322 -21.87 12.79 5.76
CA ASP A 322 -21.57 11.35 5.81
C ASP A 322 -20.72 10.88 4.64
N LEU A 323 -19.86 9.88 4.90
CA LEU A 323 -19.11 9.21 3.84
C LEU A 323 -20.00 8.15 3.16
N VAL A 324 -20.25 8.36 1.88
CA VAL A 324 -21.11 7.51 1.06
C VAL A 324 -20.37 6.99 -0.16
N VAL A 325 -20.88 5.89 -0.73
CA VAL A 325 -20.39 5.32 -1.99
C VAL A 325 -21.42 5.54 -3.09
N THR A 326 -20.98 6.09 -4.21
CA THR A 326 -21.86 6.31 -5.37
C THR A 326 -22.11 5.00 -6.12
N LYS A 327 -23.39 4.69 -6.39
CA LYS A 327 -23.81 3.54 -7.20
C LYS A 327 -23.69 3.84 -8.70
N GLY A 328 -22.53 4.31 -9.15
CA GLY A 328 -22.07 4.22 -10.53
C GLY A 328 -22.95 4.77 -11.67
N ASP A 329 -24.02 5.52 -11.41
CA ASP A 329 -24.80 6.24 -12.43
C ASP A 329 -25.41 7.52 -11.82
N GLN A 330 -25.21 8.64 -12.50
CA GLN A 330 -25.66 10.01 -12.22
C GLN A 330 -25.03 10.79 -11.05
N TYR A 331 -24.44 11.92 -11.44
CA TYR A 331 -24.15 13.10 -10.61
C TYR A 331 -25.47 13.76 -10.17
N ASP A 332 -26.14 13.23 -9.15
CA ASP A 332 -26.98 14.03 -8.25
C ASP A 332 -27.52 13.14 -7.13
N VAL A 333 -26.95 13.27 -5.94
CA VAL A 333 -27.61 12.88 -4.70
C VAL A 333 -27.65 14.15 -3.85
N ARG A 334 -28.57 15.05 -4.20
CA ARG A 334 -28.85 16.28 -3.44
C ARG A 334 -29.95 15.97 -2.44
N GLU A 335 -29.65 15.96 -1.15
CA GLU A 335 -30.63 15.90 -0.07
C GLU A 335 -30.27 16.93 1.01
N HIS A 336 -31.12 17.93 1.19
CA HIS A 336 -30.80 19.18 1.87
C HIS A 336 -30.61 19.13 3.41
N ALA A 337 -29.59 19.87 3.88
CA ALA A 337 -29.50 20.75 5.08
C ALA A 337 -28.73 20.32 6.37
N GLU A 338 -27.75 21.18 6.72
CA GLU A 338 -27.06 21.59 7.98
C GLU A 338 -26.71 20.58 9.11
N LYS A 339 -25.42 20.14 9.16
CA LYS A 339 -24.46 20.30 10.31
C LYS A 339 -23.10 19.61 10.06
N ASN A 340 -22.01 20.22 10.54
CA ASN A 340 -20.60 19.83 10.34
C ASN A 340 -20.10 18.71 11.28
N GLU A 341 -20.51 17.46 11.10
CA GLU A 341 -19.76 16.28 11.60
C GLU A 341 -20.03 15.07 10.69
N VAL A 342 -18.97 14.42 10.18
CA VAL A 342 -19.09 13.22 9.34
C VAL A 342 -19.58 12.04 10.18
N ARG A 343 -20.83 11.60 9.99
CA ARG A 343 -21.52 10.66 10.89
C ARG A 343 -21.96 9.36 10.20
N ASN A 344 -21.22 8.85 9.22
CA ASN A 344 -21.36 7.44 8.79
C ASN A 344 -20.16 6.93 7.99
N LEU A 345 -19.26 6.20 8.65
CA LEU A 345 -18.11 5.53 8.01
C LEU A 345 -18.46 4.12 7.50
N GLY A 346 -19.65 3.60 7.86
CA GLY A 346 -19.97 2.18 7.75
C GLY A 346 -20.07 1.69 6.30
N LYS A 347 -20.62 2.51 5.39
CA LYS A 347 -20.89 2.08 4.00
C LYS A 347 -19.62 1.76 3.21
N PRO A 348 -18.59 2.64 3.13
CA PRO A 348 -17.34 2.29 2.45
C PRO A 348 -16.61 1.09 3.08
N VAL A 349 -16.59 1.01 4.41
CA VAL A 349 -15.90 -0.05 5.15
C VAL A 349 -16.56 -1.41 4.94
N GLU A 350 -17.90 -1.48 5.08
CA GLU A 350 -18.66 -2.71 4.88
C GLU A 350 -18.52 -3.22 3.45
N LEU A 351 -18.60 -2.31 2.48
CA LEU A 351 -18.47 -2.64 1.08
C LEU A 351 -17.08 -3.16 0.71
N ALA A 352 -16.01 -2.52 1.20
CA ALA A 352 -14.65 -3.05 1.06
C ALA A 352 -14.51 -4.45 1.68
N GLY A 353 -15.13 -4.68 2.85
CA GLY A 353 -15.22 -5.99 3.48
C GLY A 353 -15.96 -7.03 2.64
N ASN A 354 -17.03 -6.63 1.95
CA ASN A 354 -17.78 -7.50 1.05
C ASN A 354 -16.96 -7.83 -0.20
N TYR A 355 -16.26 -6.85 -0.80
CA TYR A 355 -15.34 -7.10 -1.91
C TYR A 355 -14.24 -8.10 -1.57
N TYR A 356 -13.63 -7.96 -0.39
CA TYR A 356 -12.67 -8.94 0.08
C TYR A 356 -13.25 -10.36 0.15
N LYS A 357 -14.45 -10.51 0.74
CA LYS A 357 -15.13 -11.81 0.87
C LYS A 357 -15.57 -12.39 -0.47
N ASP A 358 -15.95 -11.53 -1.41
CA ASP A 358 -16.34 -11.91 -2.78
C ASP A 358 -15.13 -12.27 -3.66
N GLY A 359 -13.91 -12.10 -3.13
CA GLY A 359 -12.67 -12.54 -3.75
C GLY A 359 -11.91 -11.44 -4.48
N ALA A 360 -12.11 -10.16 -4.17
CA ALA A 360 -11.29 -9.08 -4.74
C ALA A 360 -9.80 -9.30 -4.41
N ASP A 361 -8.94 -9.11 -5.41
CA ASP A 361 -7.49 -9.25 -5.25
C ASP A 361 -6.85 -8.02 -4.61
N GLU A 362 -7.55 -6.88 -4.69
CA GLU A 362 -7.17 -5.55 -4.21
C GLU A 362 -8.44 -4.69 -4.12
N VAL A 363 -8.48 -3.75 -3.17
CA VAL A 363 -9.57 -2.78 -3.02
C VAL A 363 -9.04 -1.36 -3.17
N SER A 364 -9.57 -0.62 -4.13
CA SER A 364 -9.22 0.78 -4.39
C SER A 364 -10.30 1.74 -3.88
N PHE A 365 -9.89 2.77 -3.14
CA PHE A 365 -10.75 3.85 -2.68
C PHE A 365 -10.41 5.13 -3.45
N LEU A 366 -11.36 5.65 -4.21
CA LEU A 366 -11.23 6.95 -4.86
C LEU A 366 -11.83 8.02 -3.95
N ASN A 367 -10.96 8.71 -3.23
CA ASN A 367 -11.29 9.82 -2.35
C ASN A 367 -11.58 11.08 -3.17
N ILE A 368 -12.86 11.39 -3.31
CA ILE A 368 -13.37 12.57 -4.00
C ILE A 368 -14.07 13.52 -3.03
N THR A 369 -13.76 13.38 -1.75
CA THR A 369 -14.25 14.28 -0.70
C THR A 369 -13.60 15.66 -0.82
N GLY A 370 -14.37 16.70 -0.51
CA GLY A 370 -13.97 18.10 -0.59
C GLY A 370 -13.22 18.63 0.63
N PHE A 371 -12.60 17.77 1.46
CA PHE A 371 -12.02 18.17 2.76
C PHE A 371 -10.63 18.83 2.62
N ARG A 372 -10.55 19.92 1.85
CA ARG A 372 -9.31 20.66 1.63
C ARG A 372 -8.89 21.49 2.86
N ASP A 373 -9.81 21.75 3.77
CA ASP A 373 -9.60 22.66 4.91
C ASP A 373 -9.41 21.93 6.25
N PHE A 374 -9.36 20.59 6.27
CA PHE A 374 -9.18 19.82 7.51
C PHE A 374 -7.70 19.55 7.81
N PRO A 375 -7.30 19.55 9.09
CA PRO A 375 -5.99 19.02 9.48
C PRO A 375 -5.81 17.59 8.99
N LEU A 376 -4.60 17.23 8.53
CA LEU A 376 -4.31 15.94 7.91
C LEU A 376 -4.79 14.75 8.75
N GLY A 377 -4.55 14.77 10.07
CA GLY A 377 -4.91 13.67 10.97
C GLY A 377 -6.41 13.41 11.13
N ASP A 378 -7.23 14.41 10.80
CA ASP A 378 -8.68 14.39 10.96
C ASP A 378 -9.41 14.06 9.66
N LEU A 379 -8.67 13.80 8.57
CA LEU A 379 -9.27 13.42 7.30
C LEU A 379 -10.11 12.13 7.45
N PRO A 380 -11.42 12.17 7.13
CA PRO A 380 -12.30 11.02 7.33
C PRO A 380 -11.87 9.77 6.55
N MET A 381 -11.22 9.96 5.40
CA MET A 381 -10.69 8.87 4.57
C MET A 381 -9.61 8.05 5.31
N LEU A 382 -8.83 8.67 6.20
CA LEU A 382 -7.89 7.95 7.05
C LEU A 382 -8.62 6.97 7.96
N GLN A 383 -9.74 7.42 8.55
CA GLN A 383 -10.54 6.56 9.40
C GLN A 383 -11.21 5.41 8.63
N VAL A 384 -11.65 5.64 7.39
CA VAL A 384 -12.15 4.57 6.51
C VAL A 384 -11.08 3.49 6.31
N LEU A 385 -9.85 3.88 5.99
CA LEU A 385 -8.74 2.92 5.83
C LEU A 385 -8.41 2.19 7.13
N ARG A 386 -8.42 2.91 8.26
CA ARG A 386 -8.17 2.33 9.59
C ARG A 386 -9.17 1.24 9.89
N CYS A 387 -10.46 1.49 9.66
CA CYS A 387 -11.54 0.54 9.88
C CYS A 387 -11.56 -0.59 8.83
N ALA A 388 -11.35 -0.30 7.55
CA ALA A 388 -11.33 -1.32 6.49
C ALA A 388 -10.19 -2.32 6.70
N SER A 389 -8.98 -1.83 7.02
CA SER A 389 -7.80 -2.68 7.25
C SER A 389 -7.90 -3.61 8.46
N GLU A 390 -8.90 -3.46 9.34
CA GLU A 390 -9.13 -4.40 10.46
C GLU A 390 -9.58 -5.78 9.99
N ASN A 391 -10.29 -5.85 8.87
CA ASN A 391 -10.92 -7.08 8.38
C ASN A 391 -10.66 -7.37 6.89
N VAL A 392 -9.95 -6.48 6.19
CA VAL A 392 -9.58 -6.65 4.77
C VAL A 392 -8.09 -6.95 4.66
N PHE A 393 -7.76 -8.21 4.40
CA PHE A 393 -6.39 -8.73 4.32
C PHE A 393 -5.89 -8.90 2.87
N VAL A 394 -6.25 -7.92 2.03
CA VAL A 394 -5.72 -7.73 0.67
C VAL A 394 -5.19 -6.29 0.54
N PRO A 395 -4.42 -5.96 -0.50
CA PRO A 395 -3.90 -4.62 -0.70
C PRO A 395 -5.02 -3.58 -0.78
N LEU A 396 -4.80 -2.44 -0.14
CA LEU A 396 -5.68 -1.27 -0.17
C LEU A 396 -4.98 -0.13 -0.92
N THR A 397 -5.62 0.38 -1.96
CA THR A 397 -5.13 1.54 -2.72
C THR A 397 -6.01 2.73 -2.42
N VAL A 398 -5.43 3.91 -2.21
CA VAL A 398 -6.19 5.16 -2.03
C VAL A 398 -5.76 6.21 -3.04
N GLY A 399 -6.71 6.77 -3.77
CA GLY A 399 -6.48 7.86 -4.70
C GLY A 399 -7.22 9.12 -4.29
N GLY A 400 -6.69 10.29 -4.63
CA GLY A 400 -7.34 11.57 -4.39
C GLY A 400 -6.87 12.29 -3.11
N GLY A 401 -6.44 13.54 -3.29
CA GLY A 401 -5.94 14.39 -2.19
C GLY A 401 -4.47 14.17 -1.81
N ILE A 402 -3.72 13.34 -2.54
CA ILE A 402 -2.29 13.11 -2.28
C ILE A 402 -1.46 14.17 -3.01
N ARG A 403 -1.20 15.29 -2.34
CA ARG A 403 -0.45 16.44 -2.85
C ARG A 403 0.01 17.32 -1.70
N ASP A 404 0.89 18.26 -1.99
CA ASP A 404 1.23 19.34 -1.05
C ASP A 404 -0.01 20.19 -0.75
N PHE A 405 -0.24 20.50 0.53
CA PHE A 405 -1.29 21.42 0.95
C PHE A 405 -0.98 22.09 2.29
N THR A 406 -1.66 23.22 2.54
CA THR A 406 -1.65 23.92 3.83
C THR A 406 -3.05 23.82 4.42
N ASP A 407 -3.16 23.40 5.68
CA ASP A 407 -4.45 23.28 6.37
C ASP A 407 -4.98 24.63 6.91
N SER A 408 -6.15 24.61 7.54
CA SER A 408 -6.77 25.80 8.13
C SER A 408 -5.99 26.42 9.30
N ASN A 409 -5.00 25.71 9.85
CA ASN A 409 -4.13 26.17 10.93
C ASN A 409 -2.78 26.69 10.41
N ASP A 410 -2.68 26.98 9.11
CA ASP A 410 -1.47 27.39 8.41
C ASP A 410 -0.32 26.37 8.49
N ARG A 411 -0.62 25.09 8.78
CA ARG A 411 0.39 24.04 8.76
C ARG A 411 0.54 23.50 7.35
N TYR A 412 1.76 23.61 6.83
CA TYR A 412 2.16 22.98 5.57
C TYR A 412 2.38 21.48 5.75
N TYR A 413 1.87 20.70 4.79
CA TYR A 413 2.11 19.28 4.64
C TYR A 413 2.65 19.00 3.24
N SER A 414 3.79 18.31 3.17
CA SER A 414 4.31 17.75 1.93
C SER A 414 3.50 16.52 1.49
N SER A 415 3.47 16.24 0.19
CA SER A 415 2.86 15.05 -0.39
C SER A 415 3.40 13.76 0.21
N LEU A 416 4.69 13.74 0.60
CA LEU A 416 5.30 12.64 1.33
C LEU A 416 4.70 12.45 2.73
N GLU A 417 4.48 13.52 3.50
CA GLU A 417 3.81 13.44 4.80
C GLU A 417 2.37 12.96 4.66
N VAL A 418 1.65 13.47 3.65
CA VAL A 418 0.28 13.04 3.34
C VAL A 418 0.26 11.55 3.02
N ALA A 419 1.09 11.09 2.09
CA ALA A 419 1.19 9.67 1.74
C ALA A 419 1.58 8.80 2.94
N SER A 420 2.53 9.27 3.76
CA SER A 420 2.94 8.59 4.98
C SER A 420 1.76 8.35 5.94
N GLU A 421 0.91 9.36 6.14
CA GLU A 421 -0.26 9.22 7.01
C GLU A 421 -1.31 8.25 6.42
N TYR A 422 -1.50 8.25 5.11
CA TYR A 422 -2.35 7.27 4.42
C TYR A 422 -1.81 5.84 4.58
N PHE A 423 -0.50 5.62 4.43
CA PHE A 423 0.13 4.32 4.67
C PHE A 423 -0.03 3.87 6.13
N ARG A 424 0.21 4.77 7.09
CA ARG A 424 0.01 4.50 8.52
C ARG A 424 -1.46 4.19 8.86
N SER A 425 -2.38 4.74 8.08
CA SER A 425 -3.82 4.52 8.26
C SER A 425 -4.33 3.22 7.62
N GLY A 426 -3.54 2.56 6.77
CA GLY A 426 -3.85 1.22 6.27
C GLY A 426 -3.76 1.06 4.75
N ALA A 427 -3.50 2.13 4.00
CA ALA A 427 -3.20 2.03 2.57
C ALA A 427 -1.87 1.33 2.33
N ASP A 428 -1.75 0.62 1.22
CA ASP A 428 -0.51 -0.01 0.74
C ASP A 428 0.05 0.73 -0.47
N LYS A 429 -0.84 1.37 -1.23
CA LYS A 429 -0.52 2.16 -2.40
C LYS A 429 -1.30 3.47 -2.40
N ILE A 430 -0.69 4.52 -2.91
CA ILE A 430 -1.33 5.80 -3.15
C ILE A 430 -1.47 6.02 -4.65
N SER A 431 -2.57 6.65 -5.07
CA SER A 431 -2.82 7.00 -6.46
C SER A 431 -2.76 8.51 -6.69
N ILE A 432 -1.93 8.91 -7.64
CA ILE A 432 -1.64 10.30 -8.01
C ILE A 432 -2.30 10.59 -9.37
N GLY A 433 -3.14 11.62 -9.42
CA GLY A 433 -3.85 12.03 -10.64
C GLY A 433 -3.25 13.31 -11.25
N SER A 434 -3.90 14.46 -11.02
CA SER A 434 -3.53 15.73 -11.67
C SER A 434 -2.07 16.17 -11.45
N ASP A 435 -1.52 15.94 -10.25
CA ASP A 435 -0.12 16.26 -9.96
C ASP A 435 0.87 15.49 -10.85
N ALA A 436 0.52 14.25 -11.23
CA ALA A 436 1.33 13.44 -12.13
C ALA A 436 1.43 14.04 -13.54
N VAL A 437 0.35 14.69 -14.00
CA VAL A 437 0.34 15.38 -15.30
C VAL A 437 1.25 16.60 -15.28
N HIS A 438 1.20 17.39 -14.21
CA HIS A 438 2.10 18.54 -14.05
C HIS A 438 3.57 18.13 -13.96
N ALA A 439 3.88 17.09 -13.17
CA ALA A 439 5.22 16.54 -13.06
C ALA A 439 5.74 16.02 -14.40
N ALA A 440 4.89 15.32 -15.16
CA ALA A 440 5.24 14.83 -16.50
C ALA A 440 5.47 15.95 -17.51
N GLU A 441 4.63 17.00 -17.54
CA GLU A 441 4.84 18.17 -18.40
C GLU A 441 6.19 18.85 -18.11
N GLU A 442 6.55 19.02 -16.83
CA GLU A 442 7.83 19.59 -16.44
C GLU A 442 9.00 18.68 -16.81
N TYR A 443 8.88 17.39 -16.55
CA TYR A 443 9.89 16.39 -16.91
C TYR A 443 10.08 16.29 -18.43
N LEU A 444 9.02 16.34 -19.23
CA LEU A 444 9.12 16.26 -20.69
C LEU A 444 9.82 17.49 -21.29
N LYS A 445 9.62 18.68 -20.69
CA LYS A 445 10.29 19.92 -21.09
C LYS A 445 11.78 19.93 -20.74
N THR A 446 12.14 19.43 -19.56
CA THR A 446 13.50 19.57 -19.01
C THR A 446 14.36 18.32 -19.19
N LYS A 447 13.73 17.14 -19.27
CA LYS A 447 14.33 15.80 -19.16
C LYS A 447 15.13 15.58 -17.87
N VAL A 448 14.85 16.35 -16.83
CA VAL A 448 15.55 16.31 -15.54
C VAL A 448 14.57 15.93 -14.43
N LYS A 449 14.96 14.93 -13.62
CA LYS A 449 14.28 14.55 -12.38
C LYS A 449 14.59 15.61 -11.32
N THR A 450 13.58 16.31 -10.83
CA THR A 450 13.78 17.41 -9.87
C THR A 450 13.93 16.90 -8.44
N GLY A 451 13.49 15.67 -8.17
CA GLY A 451 13.37 15.08 -6.84
C GLY A 451 12.25 15.72 -5.99
N LYS A 452 11.40 16.56 -6.59
CA LYS A 452 10.40 17.37 -5.87
C LYS A 452 8.97 16.94 -6.17
N SER A 453 8.70 16.25 -7.28
CA SER A 453 7.34 15.78 -7.56
C SER A 453 6.91 14.76 -6.51
N SER A 454 5.60 14.66 -6.28
CA SER A 454 5.04 13.68 -5.35
C SER A 454 5.43 12.23 -5.73
N ILE A 455 5.50 11.93 -7.04
CA ILE A 455 5.96 10.63 -7.56
C ILE A 455 7.39 10.33 -7.07
N GLU A 456 8.33 11.26 -7.29
CA GLU A 456 9.74 11.08 -6.94
C GLU A 456 9.94 10.99 -5.42
N GLN A 457 9.28 11.87 -4.65
CA GLN A 457 9.42 11.91 -3.20
C GLN A 457 8.90 10.63 -2.54
N ILE A 458 7.71 10.18 -2.94
CA ILE A 458 7.07 9.00 -2.34
C ILE A 458 7.80 7.73 -2.77
N SER A 459 8.11 7.57 -4.06
CA SER A 459 8.80 6.37 -4.58
C SER A 459 10.21 6.23 -4.01
N ARG A 460 10.93 7.33 -3.73
CA ARG A 460 12.25 7.29 -3.10
C ARG A 460 12.23 6.66 -1.70
N VAL A 461 11.17 6.88 -0.94
CA VAL A 461 11.05 6.41 0.46
C VAL A 461 10.38 5.03 0.52
N TYR A 462 9.27 4.88 -0.21
CA TYR A 462 8.39 3.71 -0.12
C TYR A 462 8.55 2.72 -1.29
N GLY A 463 9.43 3.03 -2.24
CA GLY A 463 9.64 2.27 -3.47
C GLY A 463 8.57 2.56 -4.52
N ASN A 464 8.90 2.31 -5.79
CA ASN A 464 7.99 2.54 -6.92
C ASN A 464 6.65 1.82 -6.71
N GLN A 465 6.67 0.62 -6.12
CA GLN A 465 5.49 -0.20 -5.89
C GLN A 465 4.38 0.48 -5.04
N ALA A 466 4.72 1.53 -4.30
CA ALA A 466 3.76 2.28 -3.48
C ALA A 466 3.03 3.38 -4.27
N VAL A 467 3.51 3.74 -5.47
CA VAL A 467 3.01 4.85 -6.28
C VAL A 467 2.28 4.33 -7.52
N VAL A 468 0.96 4.56 -7.54
CA VAL A 468 0.08 4.33 -8.69
C VAL A 468 -0.19 5.68 -9.36
N VAL A 469 -0.14 5.77 -10.68
CA VAL A 469 -0.58 6.97 -11.40
C VAL A 469 -1.90 6.73 -12.09
N SER A 470 -2.92 7.54 -11.75
CA SER A 470 -4.22 7.54 -12.42
C SER A 470 -4.16 8.43 -13.65
N ILE A 471 -4.30 7.83 -14.83
CA ILE A 471 -4.33 8.54 -16.11
C ILE A 471 -5.77 8.55 -16.61
N ASP A 472 -6.29 9.76 -16.87
CA ASP A 472 -7.66 10.00 -17.34
C ASP A 472 -7.66 10.55 -18.78
N PRO A 473 -7.46 9.68 -19.78
CA PRO A 473 -7.43 10.06 -21.18
C PRO A 473 -8.83 10.20 -21.77
N ARG A 474 -8.94 11.10 -22.74
CA ARG A 474 -10.06 11.24 -23.66
C ARG A 474 -9.60 11.02 -25.09
N ARG A 475 -10.32 10.21 -25.84
CA ARG A 475 -10.02 9.93 -27.25
C ARG A 475 -10.29 11.16 -28.10
N VAL A 476 -9.35 11.49 -28.98
CA VAL A 476 -9.48 12.55 -29.98
C VAL A 476 -9.17 11.95 -31.36
N TYR A 477 -10.19 11.88 -32.20
CA TYR A 477 -10.09 11.35 -33.57
C TYR A 477 -9.28 12.30 -34.47
N LEU A 478 -8.55 11.72 -35.42
CA LEU A 478 -7.66 12.42 -36.34
C LEU A 478 -7.95 11.97 -37.78
N ASN A 479 -7.77 12.90 -38.73
CA ASN A 479 -7.82 12.56 -40.15
C ASN A 479 -6.48 12.00 -40.60
N ASP A 480 -5.39 12.63 -40.14
CA ASP A 480 -4.02 12.21 -40.40
C ASP A 480 -3.26 12.04 -39.06
N PRO A 481 -2.45 10.98 -38.89
CA PRO A 481 -1.68 10.79 -37.67
C PRO A 481 -0.67 11.92 -37.37
N SER A 482 -0.31 12.75 -38.36
CA SER A 482 0.57 13.92 -38.22
C SER A 482 -0.13 15.21 -37.78
N ASP A 483 -1.46 15.19 -37.63
CA ASP A 483 -2.26 16.33 -37.15
C ASP A 483 -1.92 16.75 -35.71
N VAL A 484 -1.17 15.91 -34.99
CA VAL A 484 -0.75 16.11 -33.61
C VAL A 484 0.69 15.65 -33.40
N GLU A 485 1.45 16.36 -32.55
CA GLU A 485 2.84 16.02 -32.22
C GLU A 485 2.99 14.83 -31.27
N PHE A 486 1.89 14.43 -30.63
CA PHE A 486 1.81 13.31 -29.68
C PHE A 486 1.57 11.98 -30.39
N LYS A 487 1.89 10.89 -29.70
CA LYS A 487 1.66 9.54 -30.20
C LYS A 487 0.19 9.31 -30.54
N SER A 488 -0.06 9.12 -31.83
CA SER A 488 -1.32 8.62 -32.37
C SER A 488 -1.24 7.13 -32.71
N ILE A 489 -2.40 6.48 -32.78
CA ILE A 489 -2.54 5.09 -33.19
C ILE A 489 -3.64 4.95 -34.24
N ARG A 490 -3.53 3.90 -35.06
CA ARG A 490 -4.64 3.45 -35.91
C ARG A 490 -5.62 2.67 -35.03
N LEU A 491 -6.90 2.99 -35.14
CA LEU A 491 -7.96 2.36 -34.36
C LEU A 491 -8.34 0.99 -34.94
N THR A 492 -8.71 0.06 -34.07
CA THR A 492 -9.31 -1.22 -34.49
C THR A 492 -10.70 -0.98 -35.09
N ASN A 493 -11.46 -0.03 -34.53
CA ASN A 493 -12.78 0.37 -35.01
C ASN A 493 -12.75 1.87 -35.39
N PRO A 494 -13.11 2.24 -36.63
CA PRO A 494 -13.12 3.65 -37.06
C PRO A 494 -14.03 4.54 -36.21
N GLY A 495 -13.70 5.82 -36.17
CA GLY A 495 -14.49 6.85 -35.50
C GLY A 495 -15.87 7.10 -36.13
N PRO A 496 -16.72 7.92 -35.48
CA PRO A 496 -18.08 8.18 -35.92
C PRO A 496 -18.20 8.74 -37.35
N LYS A 497 -17.16 9.37 -37.89
CA LYS A 497 -17.09 9.90 -39.26
C LYS A 497 -16.15 9.11 -40.16
N GLY A 498 -15.71 7.92 -39.73
CA GLY A 498 -14.77 7.08 -40.45
C GLY A 498 -13.30 7.41 -40.18
N GLU A 499 -12.99 8.17 -39.12
CA GLU A 499 -11.63 8.49 -38.74
C GLU A 499 -10.87 7.21 -38.34
N GLU A 500 -9.77 6.89 -39.02
CA GLU A 500 -8.99 5.68 -38.75
C GLU A 500 -7.94 5.86 -37.65
N TYR A 501 -7.67 7.09 -37.23
CA TYR A 501 -6.62 7.42 -36.27
C TYR A 501 -7.18 8.16 -35.06
N ALA A 502 -6.53 7.99 -33.92
CA ALA A 502 -6.77 8.81 -32.74
C ALA A 502 -5.52 8.96 -31.89
N TRP A 503 -5.51 10.01 -31.07
CA TRP A 503 -4.64 10.11 -29.90
C TRP A 503 -5.50 10.25 -28.64
N TYR A 504 -4.86 10.09 -27.49
CA TYR A 504 -5.53 10.08 -26.20
C TYR A 504 -5.06 11.25 -25.35
N GLN A 505 -5.83 12.33 -25.36
CA GLN A 505 -5.51 13.55 -24.62
C GLN A 505 -5.71 13.33 -23.13
N CYS A 506 -4.68 13.59 -22.32
CA CYS A 506 -4.80 13.52 -20.87
C CYS A 506 -5.63 14.67 -20.32
N THR A 507 -6.29 14.41 -19.19
CA THR A 507 -7.05 15.42 -18.47
C THR A 507 -6.62 15.53 -17.01
N ILE A 508 -6.97 16.64 -16.38
CA ILE A 508 -6.81 16.87 -14.95
C ILE A 508 -8.13 17.32 -14.33
N ASN A 509 -8.13 17.56 -13.01
CA ASN A 509 -9.30 18.02 -12.27
C ASN A 509 -10.49 17.07 -12.38
N GLY A 510 -10.25 15.75 -12.45
CA GLY A 510 -11.26 14.71 -12.59
C GLY A 510 -11.94 14.74 -13.97
N GLY A 511 -11.16 14.75 -15.05
CA GLY A 511 -11.72 14.72 -16.41
C GLY A 511 -12.16 16.07 -16.99
N ARG A 512 -12.11 17.16 -16.22
CA ARG A 512 -12.75 18.44 -16.57
C ARG A 512 -11.88 19.36 -17.43
N GLU A 513 -10.55 19.25 -17.32
CA GLU A 513 -9.62 20.11 -18.05
C GLU A 513 -8.68 19.25 -18.90
N GLY A 514 -8.66 19.46 -20.21
CA GLY A 514 -7.73 18.80 -21.12
C GLY A 514 -6.34 19.45 -21.06
N ARG A 515 -5.29 18.63 -21.17
CA ARG A 515 -3.90 19.08 -21.17
C ARG A 515 -3.22 18.80 -22.50
N PRO A 516 -2.21 19.59 -22.90
CA PRO A 516 -1.44 19.36 -24.12
C PRO A 516 -0.40 18.25 -23.90
N ILE A 517 -0.86 17.05 -23.55
CA ILE A 517 -0.03 15.86 -23.36
C ILE A 517 -0.87 14.60 -23.64
N GLY A 518 -0.30 13.66 -24.38
CA GLY A 518 -0.93 12.38 -24.67
C GLY A 518 -0.73 11.35 -23.54
N ALA A 519 -1.62 10.37 -23.47
CA ALA A 519 -1.55 9.28 -22.49
C ALA A 519 -0.25 8.48 -22.60
N TYR A 520 0.28 8.32 -23.82
CA TYR A 520 1.55 7.65 -24.08
C TYR A 520 2.72 8.42 -23.47
N GLU A 521 2.81 9.72 -23.73
CA GLU A 521 3.87 10.58 -23.22
C GLU A 521 3.82 10.67 -21.69
N LEU A 522 2.62 10.81 -21.13
CA LEU A 522 2.40 10.81 -19.69
C LEU A 522 2.86 9.49 -19.07
N ALA A 523 2.44 8.35 -19.61
CA ALA A 523 2.79 7.03 -19.11
C ALA A 523 4.32 6.79 -19.09
N LYS A 524 5.02 7.17 -20.16
CA LYS A 524 6.50 7.10 -20.20
C LYS A 524 7.16 8.04 -19.19
N ALA A 525 6.67 9.26 -19.06
CA ALA A 525 7.24 10.24 -18.14
C ALA A 525 7.09 9.82 -16.67
N VAL A 526 5.92 9.32 -16.27
CA VAL A 526 5.67 8.95 -14.87
C VAL A 526 6.40 7.67 -14.46
N GLU A 527 6.60 6.74 -15.41
CA GLU A 527 7.50 5.59 -15.22
C GLU A 527 8.91 6.06 -14.88
N GLU A 528 9.45 7.01 -15.65
CA GLU A 528 10.77 7.60 -15.37
C GLU A 528 10.82 8.31 -14.01
N LEU A 529 9.75 9.00 -13.64
CA LEU A 529 9.67 9.73 -12.36
C LEU A 529 9.56 8.80 -11.12
N GLY A 530 9.32 7.50 -11.31
CA GLY A 530 9.30 6.51 -10.23
C GLY A 530 7.94 5.90 -9.92
N ALA A 531 6.93 6.08 -10.79
CA ALA A 531 5.68 5.33 -10.66
C ALA A 531 5.96 3.81 -10.78
N GLY A 532 5.24 3.01 -10.01
CA GLY A 532 5.35 1.54 -10.06
C GLY A 532 4.13 0.86 -10.67
N GLU A 533 3.07 1.59 -10.96
CA GLU A 533 1.86 1.05 -11.58
C GLU A 533 1.03 2.17 -12.22
N ILE A 534 0.36 1.89 -13.33
CA ILE A 534 -0.55 2.83 -14.00
C ILE A 534 -1.99 2.34 -13.82
N LEU A 535 -2.84 3.17 -13.25
CA LEU A 535 -4.28 3.04 -13.33
C LEU A 535 -4.78 3.78 -14.57
N LEU A 536 -5.08 3.03 -15.64
CA LEU A 536 -5.45 3.59 -16.92
C LEU A 536 -6.98 3.59 -17.08
N ASN A 537 -7.59 4.76 -16.83
CA ASN A 537 -9.02 4.97 -17.04
C ASN A 537 -9.30 5.26 -18.52
N CYS A 538 -10.58 5.34 -18.89
CA CYS A 538 -11.04 5.78 -20.20
C CYS A 538 -12.29 6.63 -19.99
N ILE A 539 -12.19 7.95 -20.20
CA ILE A 539 -13.33 8.88 -19.99
C ILE A 539 -14.51 8.49 -20.90
N ASP A 540 -14.24 8.12 -22.14
CA ASP A 540 -15.27 7.79 -23.12
C ASP A 540 -15.98 6.45 -22.85
N CYS A 541 -15.33 5.57 -22.08
CA CYS A 541 -15.82 4.24 -21.75
C CYS A 541 -16.52 4.19 -20.39
N ASP A 542 -16.31 5.20 -19.55
CA ASP A 542 -16.74 5.18 -18.16
C ASP A 542 -18.27 5.13 -18.05
N GLY A 543 -18.77 4.24 -17.18
CA GLY A 543 -20.20 3.97 -17.02
C GLY A 543 -20.91 3.30 -18.21
N GLN A 544 -20.26 3.10 -19.37
CA GLN A 544 -20.94 2.61 -20.58
C GLN A 544 -21.25 1.10 -20.53
N GLY A 545 -20.48 0.31 -19.78
CA GLY A 545 -20.63 -1.14 -19.69
C GLY A 545 -20.41 -1.89 -21.01
N LYS A 546 -19.67 -1.30 -21.97
CA LYS A 546 -19.43 -1.85 -23.33
C LYS A 546 -18.06 -2.51 -23.52
N GLY A 547 -17.29 -2.66 -22.44
CA GLY A 547 -15.93 -3.17 -22.46
C GLY A 547 -14.89 -2.07 -22.27
N PHE A 548 -13.67 -2.51 -22.00
CA PHE A 548 -12.51 -1.63 -21.87
C PHE A 548 -12.03 -1.13 -23.24
N ASP A 549 -11.31 0.00 -23.27
CA ASP A 549 -10.65 0.48 -24.49
C ASP A 549 -9.39 -0.33 -24.80
N ILE A 550 -9.53 -1.37 -25.64
CA ILE A 550 -8.44 -2.26 -26.01
C ILE A 550 -7.31 -1.53 -26.73
N ASP A 551 -7.62 -0.55 -27.59
CA ASP A 551 -6.62 0.18 -28.37
C ASP A 551 -5.75 1.05 -27.44
N LEU A 552 -6.39 1.78 -26.51
CA LEU A 552 -5.70 2.55 -25.47
C LEU A 552 -4.84 1.67 -24.56
N ILE A 553 -5.42 0.59 -24.01
CA ILE A 553 -4.72 -0.28 -23.06
C ILE A 553 -3.54 -0.97 -23.73
N LYS A 554 -3.70 -1.43 -24.97
CA LYS A 554 -2.61 -1.99 -25.75
C LYS A 554 -1.50 -0.97 -25.98
N MET A 555 -1.84 0.24 -26.43
CA MET A 555 -0.88 1.32 -26.65
C MET A 555 -0.01 1.60 -25.41
N ILE A 556 -0.63 1.69 -24.23
CA ILE A 556 0.10 2.01 -23.00
C ILE A 556 0.84 0.80 -22.44
N SER A 557 0.18 -0.35 -22.34
CA SER A 557 0.82 -1.55 -21.79
C SER A 557 1.98 -2.05 -22.66
N ASP A 558 1.98 -1.80 -23.97
CA ASP A 558 3.13 -2.11 -24.83
C ASP A 558 4.29 -1.10 -24.67
N ALA A 559 4.04 0.11 -24.15
CA ALA A 559 4.99 1.21 -24.08
C ALA A 559 5.81 1.30 -22.78
N VAL A 560 5.23 0.88 -21.65
CA VAL A 560 5.84 0.99 -20.32
C VAL A 560 6.28 -0.37 -19.78
N SER A 561 7.31 -0.42 -18.97
CA SER A 561 7.78 -1.62 -18.25
C SER A 561 7.14 -1.80 -16.87
N ILE A 562 6.34 -0.85 -16.38
CA ILE A 562 5.56 -0.98 -15.14
C ILE A 562 4.18 -1.62 -15.38
N PRO A 563 3.58 -2.29 -14.39
CA PRO A 563 2.21 -2.83 -14.49
C PRO A 563 1.17 -1.79 -14.90
N VAL A 564 0.21 -2.22 -15.74
CA VAL A 564 -0.94 -1.40 -16.18
C VAL A 564 -2.24 -2.07 -15.76
N ILE A 565 -3.09 -1.31 -15.05
CA ILE A 565 -4.44 -1.67 -14.65
C ILE A 565 -5.40 -1.10 -15.70
N ALA A 566 -6.15 -1.98 -16.36
CA ALA A 566 -7.27 -1.57 -17.22
C ALA A 566 -8.46 -1.13 -16.37
N SER A 567 -9.00 0.07 -16.62
CA SER A 567 -10.14 0.63 -15.90
C SER A 567 -11.13 1.29 -16.87
N SER A 568 -12.34 1.55 -16.40
CA SER A 568 -13.50 2.12 -17.11
C SER A 568 -14.04 1.26 -18.27
N GLY A 569 -15.35 0.96 -18.21
CA GLY A 569 -16.10 0.29 -19.30
C GLY A 569 -16.46 -1.17 -19.06
N ALA A 570 -15.95 -1.82 -18.00
CA ALA A 570 -16.36 -3.17 -17.62
C ALA A 570 -17.88 -3.28 -17.42
N GLY A 571 -18.48 -4.36 -17.92
CA GLY A 571 -19.94 -4.54 -18.05
C GLY A 571 -20.38 -6.00 -18.00
N ALA A 572 -19.50 -6.91 -18.44
CA ALA A 572 -19.72 -8.35 -18.43
C ALA A 572 -18.41 -9.09 -18.09
N VAL A 573 -18.47 -10.39 -17.79
CA VAL A 573 -17.29 -11.20 -17.45
C VAL A 573 -16.32 -11.32 -18.63
N GLU A 574 -16.85 -11.32 -19.86
CA GLU A 574 -16.12 -11.43 -21.11
C GLU A 574 -15.19 -10.24 -21.32
N HIS A 575 -15.54 -9.05 -20.80
CA HIS A 575 -14.68 -7.87 -20.90
C HIS A 575 -13.33 -8.08 -20.19
N PHE A 576 -13.30 -8.89 -19.13
CA PHE A 576 -12.07 -9.22 -18.40
C PHE A 576 -11.21 -10.22 -19.18
N SER A 577 -11.80 -11.27 -19.77
CA SER A 577 -11.04 -12.19 -20.63
C SER A 577 -10.52 -11.49 -21.88
N ASP A 578 -11.32 -10.60 -22.47
CA ASP A 578 -10.94 -9.83 -23.66
C ASP A 578 -9.73 -8.95 -23.41
N VAL A 579 -9.74 -8.16 -22.33
CA VAL A 579 -8.62 -7.26 -22.03
C VAL A 579 -7.34 -8.03 -21.71
N PHE A 580 -7.42 -9.15 -20.99
CA PHE A 580 -6.25 -9.96 -20.68
C PHE A 580 -5.69 -10.76 -21.86
N SER A 581 -6.54 -11.14 -22.82
CA SER A 581 -6.13 -11.89 -24.01
C SER A 581 -5.61 -10.98 -25.13
N LYS A 582 -6.12 -9.75 -25.23
CA LYS A 582 -5.79 -8.82 -26.33
C LYS A 582 -4.70 -7.80 -25.98
N THR A 583 -4.35 -7.67 -24.70
CA THR A 583 -3.41 -6.65 -24.21
C THR A 583 -2.44 -7.22 -23.18
N ASN A 584 -1.43 -6.43 -22.81
CA ASN A 584 -0.51 -6.76 -21.74
C ASN A 584 -0.94 -6.23 -20.36
N ALA A 585 -2.23 -5.92 -20.16
CA ALA A 585 -2.76 -5.48 -18.87
C ALA A 585 -2.42 -6.48 -17.76
N SER A 586 -1.91 -5.98 -16.64
CA SER A 586 -1.56 -6.77 -15.46
C SER A 586 -2.75 -6.99 -14.53
N ALA A 587 -3.73 -6.10 -14.60
CA ALA A 587 -4.95 -6.14 -13.81
C ALA A 587 -6.12 -5.50 -14.56
N ALA A 588 -7.33 -5.81 -14.11
CA ALA A 588 -8.55 -5.15 -14.55
C ALA A 588 -9.35 -4.70 -13.33
N LEU A 589 -9.80 -3.45 -13.36
CA LEU A 589 -10.54 -2.79 -12.30
C LEU A 589 -11.97 -2.55 -12.74
N ALA A 590 -12.91 -2.82 -11.84
CA ALA A 590 -14.29 -2.40 -12.01
C ALA A 590 -14.89 -1.85 -10.71
N ALA A 591 -15.83 -0.94 -10.86
CA ALA A 591 -16.55 -0.29 -9.78
C ALA A 591 -18.04 -0.65 -9.83
N GLY A 592 -18.83 0.08 -10.63
CA GLY A 592 -20.30 0.01 -10.65
C GLY A 592 -20.90 -1.40 -10.69
N ILE A 593 -20.40 -2.25 -11.60
CA ILE A 593 -20.92 -3.63 -11.80
C ILE A 593 -20.74 -4.53 -10.57
N PHE A 594 -19.71 -4.28 -9.74
CA PHE A 594 -19.47 -5.00 -8.50
C PHE A 594 -20.36 -4.47 -7.37
N HIS A 595 -20.47 -3.14 -7.24
CA HIS A 595 -21.36 -2.51 -6.26
C HIS A 595 -22.82 -2.92 -6.43
N ARG A 596 -23.29 -2.94 -7.68
CA ARG A 596 -24.66 -3.28 -8.05
C ARG A 596 -24.90 -4.79 -8.12
N LYS A 597 -23.85 -5.61 -7.96
CA LYS A 597 -23.87 -7.08 -8.07
C LYS A 597 -24.40 -7.59 -9.41
N GLU A 598 -24.28 -6.79 -10.46
CA GLU A 598 -24.63 -7.14 -11.83
C GLU A 598 -23.67 -8.22 -12.36
N VAL A 599 -22.39 -8.08 -12.04
CA VAL A 599 -21.34 -9.02 -12.39
C VAL A 599 -20.57 -9.36 -11.11
N PRO A 600 -20.85 -10.47 -10.41
CA PRO A 600 -20.12 -10.84 -9.20
C PRO A 600 -18.62 -11.08 -9.48
N ILE A 601 -17.74 -10.66 -8.55
CA ILE A 601 -16.28 -10.86 -8.66
C ILE A 601 -15.94 -12.35 -8.84
N ARG A 602 -16.62 -13.22 -8.09
CA ARG A 602 -16.48 -14.67 -8.22
C ARG A 602 -16.81 -15.16 -9.64
N SER A 603 -17.86 -14.64 -10.27
CA SER A 603 -18.23 -15.00 -11.64
C SER A 603 -17.16 -14.59 -12.64
N VAL A 604 -16.54 -13.41 -12.46
CA VAL A 604 -15.38 -12.99 -13.28
C VAL A 604 -14.25 -13.99 -13.14
N LYS A 605 -13.88 -14.37 -11.91
CA LYS A 605 -12.77 -15.30 -11.66
C LYS A 605 -13.05 -16.70 -12.21
N GLU A 606 -14.26 -17.21 -12.02
CA GLU A 606 -14.69 -18.50 -12.59
C GLU A 606 -14.66 -18.49 -14.12
N HIS A 607 -15.07 -17.38 -14.75
CA HIS A 607 -14.96 -17.18 -16.19
C HIS A 607 -13.51 -17.18 -16.67
N LEU A 608 -12.65 -16.37 -16.04
CA LEU A 608 -11.23 -16.31 -16.38
C LEU A 608 -10.54 -17.68 -16.28
N LEU A 609 -10.87 -18.48 -15.26
CA LEU A 609 -10.35 -19.84 -15.15
C LEU A 609 -10.84 -20.78 -16.26
N LYS A 610 -12.06 -20.62 -16.75
CA LYS A 610 -12.60 -21.41 -17.89
C LYS A 610 -11.86 -21.05 -19.18
N GLU A 611 -11.53 -19.78 -19.36
CA GLU A 611 -10.72 -19.27 -20.48
C GLU A 611 -9.22 -19.57 -20.33
N GLY A 612 -8.79 -20.29 -19.30
CA GLY A 612 -7.39 -20.65 -19.07
C GLY A 612 -6.51 -19.50 -18.56
N ILE A 613 -7.11 -18.40 -18.12
CA ILE A 613 -6.42 -17.26 -17.51
C ILE A 613 -6.26 -17.52 -16.01
N GLU A 614 -5.01 -17.52 -15.54
CA GLU A 614 -4.72 -17.77 -14.13
C GLU A 614 -5.16 -16.60 -13.26
N VAL A 615 -5.94 -16.89 -12.22
CA VAL A 615 -6.44 -15.94 -11.22
C VAL A 615 -6.37 -16.57 -9.83
N ARG A 616 -6.31 -15.75 -8.79
CA ARG A 616 -6.41 -16.21 -7.41
C ARG A 616 -7.85 -16.66 -7.11
N ILE A 617 -8.03 -17.78 -6.43
CA ILE A 617 -9.33 -18.29 -5.94
C ILE A 617 -9.42 -18.26 -4.42
#